data_AF-A0A7R9N0U3-F1
#
_entry.id   AF-A0A7R9N0U3-F1
#
_cell.length_a   1.000
_cell.length_b   1.000
_cell.length_c   1.000
_cell.angle_alpha   90.00
_cell.angle_beta   90.00
_cell.angle_gamma   90.00
#
_symmetry.space_group_name_H-M   'P 1'
#
loop_
_entity.id
_entity.type
_entity.pdbx_description
1 polymer ?
#
loop_
_entity_poly.entity_id
_entity_poly.type
_entity_poly.pdbx_seq_one_letter_code
_entity_poly.pdbx_strand_id
1 'polypeptide(L)'
;MKSLIDYSLNEEYEKVKRLGDKLADVEPLIDWGAFRPIIADMFDNRSQKGGRPNIDEVVMEKILVLQQWYGLSDPELERQVADRISFRKFLGFPENIPDYSTVWRFRMRRIRLIHPMSYLR
;
A
#
# COMPACT_ATOMS: atom_id res chain seq x y z
N MET A 1 5.58 -8.03 17.78
CA MET A 1 4.94 -9.00 18.70
C MET A 1 3.53 -9.20 18.17
N LYS A 2 3.09 -10.41 17.81
CA LYS A 2 1.72 -10.60 17.29
C LYS A 2 0.73 -10.26 18.41
N SER A 3 -0.04 -9.19 18.24
CA SER A 3 -1.01 -8.72 19.23
C SER A 3 -2.26 -9.60 19.22
N LEU A 4 -3.07 -9.54 20.29
CA LEU A 4 -4.37 -10.21 20.33
C LEU A 4 -5.29 -9.74 19.18
N ILE A 5 -5.08 -8.50 18.72
CA ILE A 5 -5.79 -7.90 17.58
C ILE A 5 -5.35 -8.57 16.26
N ASP A 6 -4.07 -8.86 16.08
CA ASP A 6 -3.59 -9.53 14.85
C ASP A 6 -4.15 -10.95 14.73
N TYR A 7 -4.27 -11.64 15.87
CA TYR A 7 -4.86 -12.97 15.92
C TYR A 7 -6.34 -12.94 15.52
N SER A 8 -7.14 -12.04 16.11
CA SER A 8 -8.57 -11.93 15.79
C SER A 8 -8.81 -11.49 14.34
N LEU A 9 -8.00 -10.57 13.81
CA LEU A 9 -8.05 -10.19 12.39
C LEU A 9 -7.74 -11.38 11.47
N ASN A 10 -6.80 -12.25 11.85
CA ASN A 10 -6.51 -13.42 11.05
C ASN A 10 -7.64 -14.47 11.11
N GLU A 11 -8.30 -14.66 12.26
CA GLU A 11 -9.47 -15.54 12.36
C GLU A 11 -10.65 -15.05 11.50
N GLU A 12 -10.94 -13.75 11.53
CA GLU A 12 -11.96 -13.14 10.66
C GLU A 12 -11.59 -13.32 9.18
N TYR A 13 -10.30 -13.17 8.85
CA TYR A 13 -9.81 -13.38 7.49
C TYR A 13 -9.99 -14.83 7.00
N GLU A 14 -9.83 -15.85 7.85
CA GLU A 14 -10.04 -17.25 7.45
C GLU A 14 -11.48 -17.52 6.97
N LYS A 15 -12.47 -16.73 7.39
CA LYS A 15 -13.84 -16.81 6.84
C LYS A 15 -13.87 -16.35 5.39
N VAL A 16 -13.21 -15.23 5.08
CA VAL A 16 -13.14 -14.67 3.73
C VAL A 16 -12.28 -15.53 2.81
N LYS A 17 -11.16 -16.05 3.31
CA LYS A 17 -10.27 -16.94 2.55
C LYS A 17 -11.01 -18.18 2.04
N ARG A 18 -11.87 -18.78 2.87
CA ARG A 18 -12.70 -19.94 2.48
C ARG A 18 -13.71 -19.64 1.37
N LEU A 19 -14.08 -18.38 1.18
CA LEU A 19 -14.98 -17.93 0.11
C LEU A 19 -14.24 -17.63 -1.20
N GLY A 20 -12.90 -17.74 -1.23
CA GLY A 20 -12.07 -17.49 -2.40
C GLY A 20 -11.56 -16.04 -2.47
N ASP A 21 -10.41 -15.80 -1.85
CA ASP A 21 -9.74 -14.50 -1.90
C ASP A 21 -8.66 -14.46 -2.98
N LYS A 22 -9.00 -13.90 -4.14
CA LYS A 22 -8.07 -13.75 -5.27
C LYS A 22 -6.83 -12.92 -4.94
N LEU A 23 -6.91 -12.00 -3.98
CA LEU A 23 -5.74 -11.21 -3.58
C LEU A 23 -4.71 -12.07 -2.87
N ALA A 24 -5.16 -13.07 -2.09
CA ALA A 24 -4.29 -14.04 -1.43
C ALA A 24 -3.54 -14.92 -2.42
N ASP A 25 -4.18 -15.25 -3.54
CA ASP A 25 -3.57 -16.06 -4.59
C ASP A 25 -2.49 -15.28 -5.36
N VAL A 26 -2.69 -13.97 -5.53
CA VAL A 26 -1.77 -13.11 -6.31
C VAL A 26 -0.63 -12.55 -5.46
N GLU A 27 -0.85 -12.29 -4.17
CA GLU A 27 0.15 -11.73 -3.26
C GLU A 27 1.52 -12.44 -3.30
N PRO A 28 1.61 -13.79 -3.24
CA PRO A 28 2.88 -14.49 -3.27
C PRO A 28 3.51 -14.60 -4.67
N LEU A 29 2.77 -14.26 -5.74
CA LEU A 29 3.27 -14.33 -7.12
C LEU A 29 4.16 -13.14 -7.48
N ILE A 30 4.16 -12.09 -6.65
CA ILE A 30 4.90 -10.85 -6.90
C ILE A 30 5.97 -10.71 -5.82
N ASP A 31 7.23 -10.55 -6.24
CA ASP A 31 8.30 -10.15 -5.33
C ASP A 31 8.14 -8.67 -4.97
N TRP A 32 7.38 -8.40 -3.91
CA TRP A 32 7.17 -7.05 -3.43
C TRP A 32 8.45 -6.38 -2.90
N GLY A 33 9.45 -7.17 -2.50
CA GLY A 33 10.74 -6.67 -2.04
C GLY A 33 11.54 -6.02 -3.17
N ALA A 34 11.37 -6.48 -4.41
CA ALA A 34 12.04 -5.94 -5.59
C ALA A 34 11.67 -4.47 -5.88
N PHE A 35 10.53 -3.97 -5.38
CA PHE A 35 10.16 -2.55 -5.54
C PHE A 35 10.97 -1.61 -4.65
N ARG A 36 11.46 -2.08 -3.50
CA ARG A 36 12.20 -1.26 -2.53
C ARG A 36 13.38 -0.49 -3.14
N PRO A 37 14.31 -1.12 -3.89
CA PRO A 37 15.41 -0.37 -4.51
C PRO A 37 14.93 0.63 -5.58
N ILE A 38 13.81 0.36 -6.24
CA ILE A 38 13.26 1.24 -7.30
C ILE A 38 12.66 2.51 -6.68
N ILE A 39 11.97 2.37 -5.54
CA ILE A 39 11.30 3.48 -4.83
C ILE A 39 12.21 4.16 -3.82
N ALA A 40 13.38 3.60 -3.50
CA ALA A 40 14.35 4.20 -2.58
C ALA A 40 14.74 5.62 -3.02
N ASP A 41 14.93 5.84 -4.33
CA ASP A 41 15.30 7.13 -4.90
C ASP A 41 14.15 8.16 -4.90
N MET A 42 12.92 7.75 -4.57
CA MET A 42 11.78 8.68 -4.43
C MET A 42 11.84 9.52 -3.15
N PHE A 43 12.59 9.07 -2.14
CA PHE A 43 12.67 9.72 -0.83
C PHE A 43 14.05 10.33 -0.64
N ASP A 44 14.14 11.67 -0.75
CA ASP A 44 15.37 12.39 -0.48
C ASP A 44 15.58 12.54 1.03
N ASN A 45 16.06 11.48 1.67
CA ASN A 45 16.38 11.47 3.10
C ASN A 45 17.72 12.18 3.41
N ARG A 46 18.27 12.98 2.49
CA ARG A 46 19.56 13.69 2.65
C ARG A 46 19.47 15.00 3.43
N SER A 47 18.29 15.42 3.87
CA SER A 47 18.12 16.64 4.69
C SER A 47 17.98 16.30 6.17
N GLN A 48 18.48 17.17 7.07
CA GLN A 48 18.34 17.05 8.53
C GLN A 48 16.88 17.05 9.05
N LYS A 49 15.89 17.23 8.15
CA LYS A 49 14.45 17.15 8.41
C LYS A 49 13.77 15.95 7.70
N GLY A 50 14.55 15.06 7.09
CA GLY A 50 14.08 13.94 6.29
C GLY A 50 13.59 12.77 7.16
N GLY A 51 12.33 12.84 7.58
CA GLY A 51 11.67 11.68 8.19
C GLY A 51 11.39 10.63 7.12
N ARG A 52 11.92 9.41 7.33
CA ARG A 52 11.48 8.20 6.62
C ARG A 52 9.94 8.21 6.54
N PRO A 53 9.31 7.86 5.41
CA PRO A 53 7.85 7.75 5.37
C PRO A 53 7.36 6.88 6.54
N ASN A 54 6.39 7.37 7.31
CA ASN A 54 5.82 6.68 8.48
C ASN A 54 5.17 5.32 8.13
N ILE A 55 5.02 5.01 6.83
CA ILE A 55 4.35 3.83 6.29
C ILE A 55 5.32 3.11 5.35
N ASP A 56 5.32 1.79 5.41
CA ASP A 56 6.16 0.94 4.55
C ASP A 56 5.86 1.23 3.07
N GLU A 57 6.91 1.54 2.32
CA GLU A 57 6.92 1.78 0.89
C GLU A 57 6.28 0.64 0.08
N VAL A 58 6.42 -0.61 0.52
CA VAL A 58 5.77 -1.78 -0.09
C VAL A 58 4.26 -1.74 0.12
N VAL A 59 3.79 -1.30 1.28
CA VAL A 59 2.36 -1.14 1.55
C VAL A 59 1.78 -0.07 0.63
N MET A 60 2.49 1.04 0.42
CA MET A 60 2.06 2.11 -0.49
C MET A 60 1.97 1.64 -1.95
N GLU A 61 2.94 0.84 -2.43
CA GLU A 61 2.86 0.24 -3.77
C GLU A 61 1.68 -0.73 -3.90
N LYS A 62 1.46 -1.60 -2.91
CA LYS A 62 0.29 -2.50 -2.87
C LYS A 62 -1.03 -1.72 -2.90
N ILE A 63 -1.11 -0.58 -2.23
CA ILE A 63 -2.29 0.31 -2.24
C ILE A 63 -2.55 0.88 -3.64
N LEU A 64 -1.51 1.31 -4.37
CA LEU A 64 -1.67 1.77 -5.75
C LEU A 64 -2.12 0.64 -6.69
N VAL A 65 -1.64 -0.59 -6.46
CA VAL A 65 -2.11 -1.77 -7.21
C VAL A 65 -3.59 -2.03 -6.95
N LEU A 66 -4.03 -2.03 -5.69
CA LEU A 66 -5.45 -2.15 -5.35
C LEU A 66 -6.29 -1.06 -6.03
N GLN A 67 -5.81 0.19 -5.99
CA GLN A 67 -6.49 1.28 -6.65
C GLN A 67 -6.69 1.03 -8.14
N GLN A 68 -5.64 0.60 -8.84
CA GLN A 68 -5.67 0.37 -10.28
C GLN A 68 -6.54 -0.83 -10.66
N TRP A 69 -6.45 -1.94 -9.92
CA TRP A 69 -7.20 -3.16 -10.23
C TRP A 69 -8.70 -3.04 -9.97
N TYR A 70 -9.09 -2.26 -8.97
CA TYR A 70 -10.49 -2.06 -8.61
C TYR A 70 -11.07 -0.73 -9.10
N GLY A 71 -10.29 0.09 -9.81
CA GLY A 71 -10.73 1.37 -10.38
C GLY A 71 -11.16 2.39 -9.33
N LEU A 72 -10.48 2.43 -8.18
CA LEU A 72 -10.91 3.20 -7.01
C LEU A 72 -10.40 4.65 -7.06
N SER A 73 -11.23 5.60 -6.62
CA SER A 73 -10.77 6.96 -6.30
C SER A 73 -9.97 6.95 -5.00
N ASP A 74 -9.18 7.99 -4.71
CA ASP A 74 -8.40 8.05 -3.46
C ASP A 74 -9.29 7.94 -2.20
N PRO A 75 -10.46 8.63 -2.11
CA PRO A 75 -11.37 8.46 -0.96
C PRO A 75 -12.06 7.10 -0.91
N GLU A 76 -12.38 6.50 -2.07
CA GLU A 76 -12.97 5.16 -2.11
C GLU A 76 -11.96 4.10 -1.67
N LEU A 77 -10.69 4.23 -2.09
CA LEU A 77 -9.61 3.36 -1.68
C LEU A 77 -9.44 3.34 -0.17
N GLU A 78 -9.39 4.51 0.47
CA GLU A 78 -9.32 4.63 1.92
C GLU A 78 -10.50 3.92 2.61
N ARG A 79 -11.74 4.17 2.14
CA ARG A 79 -12.93 3.49 2.66
C ARG A 79 -12.88 1.97 2.49
N GLN A 80 -12.52 1.49 1.30
CA GLN A 80 -12.46 0.05 0.98
C GLN A 80 -11.36 -0.66 1.79
N VAL A 81 -10.22 -0.01 2.03
CA VAL A 81 -9.16 -0.57 2.88
C VAL A 81 -9.60 -0.62 4.34
N ALA A 82 -10.39 0.35 4.82
CA ALA A 82 -10.95 0.30 6.17
C ALA A 82 -12.01 -0.80 6.35
N ASP A 83 -12.85 -1.01 5.34
CA ASP A 83 -14.01 -1.90 5.40
C ASP A 83 -13.68 -3.38 5.08
N ARG A 84 -12.77 -3.62 4.12
CA ARG A 84 -12.54 -4.97 3.59
C ARG A 84 -11.33 -5.65 4.20
N ILE A 85 -11.58 -6.73 4.92
CA ILE A 85 -10.51 -7.51 5.57
C ILE A 85 -9.56 -8.18 4.57
N SER A 86 -10.00 -8.55 3.37
CA SER A 86 -9.12 -9.08 2.32
C SER A 86 -8.12 -8.03 1.82
N PHE A 87 -8.54 -6.76 1.73
CA PHE A 87 -7.63 -5.66 1.39
C PHE A 87 -6.62 -5.44 2.50
N ARG A 88 -7.08 -5.41 3.76
CA ARG A 88 -6.18 -5.29 4.92
C ARG A 88 -5.19 -6.45 5.00
N LYS A 89 -5.63 -7.69 4.71
CA LYS A 89 -4.75 -8.86 4.66
C LYS A 89 -3.71 -8.73 3.56
N PHE A 90 -4.10 -8.34 2.35
CA PHE A 90 -3.19 -8.12 1.22
C PHE A 90 -2.09 -7.10 1.56
N LEU A 91 -2.46 -6.06 2.31
CA LEU A 91 -1.54 -5.03 2.81
C LEU A 91 -0.71 -5.47 4.04
N GLY A 92 -0.94 -6.67 4.58
CA GLY A 92 -0.22 -7.18 5.74
C GLY A 92 -0.71 -6.65 7.09
N PHE A 93 -1.97 -6.22 7.19
CA PHE A 93 -2.59 -5.60 8.37
C PHE A 93 -1.76 -4.42 8.90
N PRO A 94 -1.59 -3.34 8.12
CA PRO A 94 -0.85 -2.17 8.59
C PRO A 94 -1.55 -1.56 9.81
N GLU A 95 -0.76 -1.12 10.79
CA GLU A 95 -1.29 -0.46 12.01
C GLU A 95 -2.05 0.82 11.67
N ASN A 96 -1.56 1.57 10.67
CA ASN A 96 -2.18 2.80 10.20
C ASN A 96 -2.52 2.67 8.71
N ILE A 97 -3.78 2.93 8.37
CA ILE A 97 -4.22 3.06 6.98
C ILE A 97 -3.85 4.47 6.52
N PRO A 98 -3.11 4.64 5.41
CA PRO A 98 -2.82 5.97 4.89
C PRO A 98 -4.11 6.66 4.44
N ASP A 99 -4.24 7.93 4.81
CA ASP A 99 -5.28 8.78 4.27
C ASP A 99 -5.09 9.01 2.75
N TYR A 100 -6.17 9.40 2.08
CA TYR A 100 -6.19 9.69 0.64
C TYR A 100 -5.08 10.67 0.21
N SER A 101 -4.73 11.64 1.07
CA SER A 101 -3.73 12.66 0.77
C SER A 101 -2.32 12.08 0.74
N THR A 102 -2.05 11.10 1.61
CA THR A 102 -0.79 10.37 1.70
C THR A 102 -0.59 9.49 0.47
N VAL A 103 -1.64 8.78 0.05
CA VAL A 103 -1.64 7.98 -1.18
C VAL A 103 -1.39 8.87 -2.41
N TRP A 104 -2.09 9.99 -2.51
CA TRP A 104 -1.91 10.94 -3.61
C TRP A 104 -0.47 11.48 -3.69
N ARG A 105 0.10 11.91 -2.55
CA ARG A 105 1.49 12.42 -2.50
C ARG A 105 2.50 11.35 -2.90
N PHE A 106 2.26 10.09 -2.51
CA PHE A 106 3.12 8.98 -2.91
C PHE A 106 3.04 8.74 -4.43
N ARG A 107 1.82 8.70 -5.00
CA ARG A 107 1.60 8.57 -6.44
C ARG A 107 2.31 9.66 -7.24
N MET A 108 2.23 10.91 -6.80
CA MET A 108 2.92 12.02 -7.47
C MET A 108 4.44 11.87 -7.48
N ARG A 109 5.04 11.43 -6.36
CA ARG A 109 6.48 11.16 -6.31
C ARG A 109 6.88 10.03 -7.27
N ARG A 110 6.07 8.98 -7.33
CA ARG A 110 6.28 7.84 -8.25
C ARG A 110 6.19 8.26 -9.72
N ILE A 111 5.22 9.12 -10.07
CA ILE A 111 5.12 9.67 -11.42
C ILE A 111 6.36 10.48 -11.78
N ARG A 112 6.88 11.32 -10.86
CA ARG A 112 8.10 12.10 -11.08
C ARG A 112 9.34 11.21 -11.26
N LEU A 113 9.40 10.08 -10.56
CA LEU A 113 10.48 9.10 -10.73
C LEU A 113 10.47 8.51 -12.16
N ILE A 114 9.28 8.13 -12.65
CA ILE A 114 9.13 7.46 -13.96
C ILE A 114 9.19 8.47 -15.11
N HIS A 115 8.72 9.70 -14.91
CA HIS A 115 8.69 10.79 -15.89
C HIS A 115 9.37 12.04 -15.32
N PRO A 116 10.71 12.08 -15.28
CA PRO A 116 11.45 13.19 -14.68
C PRO A 116 11.32 14.52 -15.45
N MET A 117 10.81 14.51 -16.68
CA MET A 117 10.73 15.67 -17.58
C MET A 117 9.38 15.73 -18.31
N SER A 118 8.32 16.22 -17.65
CA SER A 118 7.05 16.54 -18.34
C SER A 118 6.27 17.72 -17.73
N TYR A 119 6.85 18.46 -16.79
CA TYR A 119 6.23 19.68 -16.23
C TYR A 119 7.12 20.91 -16.44
N LEU A 120 7.43 21.18 -17.71
CA LEU A 120 7.85 22.51 -18.20
C LEU A 120 7.14 22.74 -19.52
N ARG A 121 5.85 23.08 -19.45
CA ARG A 121 5.13 23.86 -20.45
C ARG A 121 4.03 24.65 -19.77
#